data_AF-A0A439VAF7-F1
#
_entry.id   AF-A0A439VAF7-F1
#
_cell.length_a   1.000
_cell.length_b   1.000
_cell.length_c   1.000
_cell.angle_alpha   90.00
_cell.angle_beta   90.00
_cell.angle_gamma   90.00
#
_symmetry.space_group_name_H-M   'P 1'
#
loop_
_entity.id
_entity.type
_entity.pdbx_description
1 polymer ?
#
loop_
_entity_poly.entity_id
_entity_poly.type
_entity_poly.pdbx_seq_one_letter_code
_entity_poly.pdbx_strand_id
1 'polypeptide(L)'
;MENQLVDECVSVATAAGHSLDDGEVAKVGAYVTHAGSTITTSMLRDIENDSPIEADQIIGDMMRRASSFSLPAPILSMVHAHLGRSLQGPFSTLFDWTVENIDVIQNCQRSYDAREDQIAA
;
A
#
# COMPACT_ATOMS: atom_id res chain seq x y z
N MET A 1 -6.28 -13.63 18.98
CA MET A 1 -5.81 -12.49 18.18
C MET A 1 -6.98 -12.11 17.32
N GLU A 2 -7.80 -11.20 17.84
CA GLU A 2 -8.97 -10.65 17.17
C GLU A 2 -8.59 -10.04 15.82
N ASN A 3 -9.59 -9.88 14.97
CA ASN A 3 -9.43 -9.47 13.59
C ASN A 3 -9.05 -7.99 13.50
N GLN A 4 -7.78 -7.68 13.81
CA GLN A 4 -7.28 -6.31 13.94
C GLN A 4 -7.53 -5.44 12.70
N LEU A 5 -7.55 -6.04 11.51
CA LEU A 5 -7.91 -5.32 10.28
C LEU A 5 -9.38 -4.87 10.31
N VAL A 6 -10.29 -5.74 10.73
CA VAL A 6 -11.71 -5.39 10.91
C VAL A 6 -11.86 -4.35 12.01
N ASP A 7 -11.13 -4.50 13.13
CA ASP A 7 -11.20 -3.56 14.25
C ASP A 7 -10.76 -2.13 13.84
N GLU A 8 -9.70 -2.01 13.04
CA GLU A 8 -9.28 -0.73 12.46
C GLU A 8 -10.36 -0.15 11.54
N CYS A 9 -10.94 -0.96 10.65
CA CYS A 9 -12.02 -0.52 9.76
C CYS A 9 -13.26 -0.05 10.55
N VAL A 10 -13.65 -0.78 11.60
CA VAL A 10 -14.78 -0.43 12.48
C VAL A 10 -14.51 0.85 13.24
N SER A 11 -13.27 1.06 13.70
CA SER A 11 -12.86 2.30 14.38
C SER A 11 -13.01 3.50 13.45
N VAL A 12 -12.56 3.37 12.20
CA VAL A 12 -12.71 4.42 11.18
C VAL A 12 -14.17 4.67 10.82
N ALA A 13 -14.95 3.60 10.61
CA ALA A 13 -16.37 3.70 10.28
C ALA A 13 -17.16 4.39 11.40
N THR A 14 -16.86 4.05 12.66
CA THR A 14 -17.46 4.68 13.85
C THR A 14 -17.13 6.16 13.93
N ALA A 15 -15.86 6.53 13.76
CA ALA A 15 -15.46 7.95 13.75
C ALA A 15 -16.11 8.74 12.60
N ALA A 16 -16.38 8.07 11.47
CA ALA A 16 -17.11 8.65 10.33
C ALA A 16 -18.64 8.73 10.52
N GLY A 17 -19.19 8.26 11.66
CA GLY A 17 -20.63 8.26 11.92
C GLY A 17 -21.40 7.07 11.32
N HIS A 18 -20.69 6.01 10.93
CA HIS A 18 -21.22 4.79 10.34
C HIS A 18 -20.87 3.56 11.20
N SER A 19 -21.18 3.62 12.50
CA SER A 19 -20.95 2.51 13.42
C SER A 19 -21.71 1.24 13.03
N LEU A 20 -21.06 0.10 13.20
CA LEU A 20 -21.66 -1.23 13.09
C LEU A 20 -22.02 -1.72 14.50
N ASP A 21 -23.05 -2.57 14.61
CA ASP A 21 -23.31 -3.25 15.87
C ASP A 21 -22.36 -4.45 16.10
N ASP A 22 -22.20 -4.87 17.35
CA ASP A 22 -21.29 -5.97 17.72
C ASP A 22 -21.59 -7.28 16.96
N GLY A 23 -22.86 -7.54 16.65
CA GLY A 23 -23.28 -8.70 15.88
C GLY A 23 -22.88 -8.62 14.41
N GLU A 24 -22.92 -7.43 13.81
CA GLU A 24 -22.41 -7.18 12.47
C GLU A 24 -20.88 -7.31 12.41
N VAL A 25 -20.18 -6.73 13.38
CA VAL A 25 -18.71 -6.86 13.48
C VAL A 25 -18.30 -8.32 13.62
N ALA A 26 -18.97 -9.08 14.48
CA ALA A 26 -18.71 -10.51 14.65
C ALA A 26 -18.99 -11.32 13.36
N LYS A 27 -20.06 -11.00 12.63
CA LYS A 27 -20.36 -11.63 11.33
C LYS A 27 -19.29 -11.34 10.29
N VAL A 28 -18.87 -10.08 10.17
CA VAL A 28 -17.80 -9.68 9.24
C VAL A 28 -16.51 -10.40 9.61
N GLY A 29 -16.15 -10.42 10.90
CA GLY A 29 -14.99 -11.12 11.41
C GLY A 29 -14.99 -12.60 11.02
N ALA A 30 -16.09 -13.30 11.32
CA ALA A 30 -16.23 -14.72 10.99
C ALA A 30 -16.21 -14.99 9.48
N TYR A 31 -16.79 -14.09 8.67
CA TYR A 31 -16.82 -14.20 7.22
C TYR A 31 -15.42 -14.10 6.62
N VAL A 32 -14.63 -13.10 7.01
CA VAL A 32 -13.30 -12.87 6.41
C VAL A 32 -12.24 -13.87 6.92
N THR A 33 -12.48 -14.55 8.04
CA THR A 33 -11.59 -15.59 8.57
C THR A 33 -12.12 -17.01 8.37
N HIS A 34 -13.16 -17.20 7.55
CA HIS A 34 -13.77 -18.51 7.33
C HIS A 34 -12.77 -19.48 6.68
N ALA A 35 -12.40 -20.54 7.40
CA ALA A 35 -11.47 -21.55 6.89
C ALA A 35 -12.08 -22.29 5.70
N GLY A 36 -11.31 -22.45 4.62
CA GLY A 36 -11.80 -23.08 3.39
C GLY A 36 -12.76 -22.20 2.57
N SER A 37 -12.79 -20.89 2.84
CA SER A 37 -13.57 -19.94 2.04
C SER A 37 -13.22 -20.06 0.56
N THR A 38 -14.25 -20.22 -0.28
CA THR A 38 -14.16 -20.20 -1.74
C THR A 38 -14.48 -18.82 -2.32
N ILE A 39 -14.66 -17.82 -1.47
CA ILE A 39 -15.01 -16.46 -1.89
C ILE A 39 -13.82 -15.85 -2.62
N THR A 40 -14.06 -15.42 -3.85
CA THR A 40 -13.11 -14.64 -4.64
C THR A 40 -13.50 -13.18 -4.60
N THR A 41 -12.54 -12.30 -4.35
CA THR A 41 -12.73 -10.85 -4.47
C THR A 41 -12.27 -10.40 -5.85
N SER A 42 -12.80 -9.27 -6.35
CA SER A 42 -12.32 -8.66 -7.60
C SER A 42 -10.82 -8.42 -7.56
N MET A 43 -10.35 -7.78 -6.48
CA MET A 43 -8.94 -7.48 -6.28
C MET A 43 -8.05 -8.73 -6.26
N LEU A 44 -8.51 -9.87 -5.71
CA LEU A 44 -7.74 -11.12 -5.76
C LEU A 44 -7.58 -11.61 -7.20
N ARG A 45 -8.65 -11.60 -7.98
CA ARG A 45 -8.61 -11.97 -9.41
C ARG A 45 -7.68 -11.04 -10.21
N ASP A 46 -7.69 -9.75 -9.90
CA ASP A 46 -6.80 -8.78 -10.57
C ASP A 46 -5.34 -9.04 -10.21
N ILE A 47 -5.04 -9.38 -8.95
CA ILE A 47 -3.69 -9.81 -8.51
C ILE A 47 -3.24 -11.07 -9.26
N GLU A 48 -4.11 -12.08 -9.35
CA GLU A 48 -3.83 -13.35 -10.04
C GLU A 48 -3.58 -13.16 -11.54
N ASN A 49 -4.24 -12.18 -12.16
CA ASN A 49 -4.12 -11.86 -13.58
C ASN A 49 -3.09 -10.77 -13.89
N ASP A 50 -2.31 -10.33 -12.91
CA ASP A 50 -1.35 -9.22 -13.05
C ASP A 50 -1.98 -7.94 -13.64
N SER A 51 -3.23 -7.68 -13.24
CA SER A 51 -4.00 -6.51 -13.66
C SER A 51 -3.90 -5.39 -12.62
N PRO A 52 -4.16 -4.13 -13.02
CA PRO A 52 -4.27 -3.03 -12.06
C PRO A 52 -5.29 -3.34 -10.97
N ILE A 53 -4.99 -2.93 -9.73
CA ILE A 53 -5.82 -3.18 -8.55
C ILE A 53 -6.31 -1.87 -7.93
N GLU A 54 -7.42 -1.95 -7.19
CA GLU A 54 -8.06 -0.79 -6.53
C GLU A 54 -7.52 -0.53 -5.10
N ALA A 55 -6.24 -0.84 -4.84
CA ALA A 55 -5.66 -0.76 -3.49
C ALA A 55 -5.69 0.67 -2.91
N ASP A 56 -5.41 1.67 -3.74
CA ASP A 56 -5.40 3.08 -3.32
C ASP A 56 -6.80 3.66 -3.11
N GLN A 57 -7.77 3.18 -3.88
CA GLN A 57 -9.16 3.59 -3.81
C GLN A 57 -9.86 2.96 -2.61
N ILE A 58 -9.53 1.71 -2.26
CA ILE A 58 -10.17 1.00 -1.15
C ILE A 58 -9.36 1.15 0.13
N ILE A 59 -8.16 0.59 0.19
CA ILE A 59 -7.33 0.60 1.40
C ILE A 59 -6.74 1.99 1.66
N GLY A 60 -6.25 2.65 0.61
CA GLY A 60 -5.73 4.01 0.70
C GLY A 60 -6.79 5.02 1.16
N ASP A 61 -8.05 4.87 0.75
CA ASP A 61 -9.14 5.72 1.24
C ASP A 61 -9.43 5.49 2.73
N MET A 62 -9.48 4.24 3.15
CA MET A 62 -9.65 3.90 4.57
C MET A 62 -8.53 4.49 5.44
N MET A 63 -7.27 4.41 4.98
CA MET A 63 -6.13 5.03 5.66
C MET A 63 -6.23 6.56 5.72
N ARG A 64 -6.65 7.22 4.63
CA ARG A 64 -6.86 8.68 4.63
C ARG A 64 -7.93 9.09 5.65
N ARG A 65 -9.03 8.34 5.73
CA ARG A 65 -10.08 8.57 6.74
C ARG A 65 -9.56 8.36 8.15
N ALA A 66 -8.81 7.27 8.41
CA ALA A 66 -8.19 7.02 9.71
C ALA A 66 -7.31 8.21 10.14
N SER A 67 -6.46 8.69 9.23
CA SER A 67 -5.61 9.86 9.45
C SER A 67 -6.42 11.13 9.75
N SER A 68 -7.52 11.37 9.03
CA SER A 68 -8.39 12.53 9.27
C SER A 68 -9.02 12.56 10.68
N PHE A 69 -9.17 11.39 11.31
CA PHE A 69 -9.65 11.24 12.70
C PHE A 69 -8.53 10.99 13.70
N SER A 70 -7.27 11.06 13.30
CA SER A 70 -6.10 10.74 14.15
C SER A 70 -6.14 9.33 14.75
N LEU A 71 -6.72 8.36 14.03
CA LEU A 71 -6.79 6.97 14.44
C LEU A 71 -5.57 6.18 13.96
N PRO A 72 -5.00 5.29 14.80
CA PRO A 72 -3.96 4.37 14.36
C PRO A 72 -4.54 3.36 13.37
N ALA A 73 -3.83 3.14 12.26
CA ALA A 73 -4.20 2.17 11.23
C ALA A 73 -2.97 1.35 10.75
N PRO A 74 -2.17 0.75 11.65
CA PRO A 74 -0.96 0.02 11.28
C PRO A 74 -1.22 -1.21 10.42
N ILE A 75 -2.32 -1.94 10.63
CA ILE A 75 -2.65 -3.13 9.83
C ILE A 75 -3.12 -2.70 8.44
N LEU A 76 -3.96 -1.68 8.31
CA LEU A 76 -4.32 -1.10 7.01
C LEU A 76 -3.08 -0.59 6.25
N SER A 77 -2.13 0.05 6.95
CA SER A 77 -0.86 0.49 6.35
C SER A 77 -0.02 -0.69 5.87
N MET A 78 0.03 -1.79 6.64
CA MET A 78 0.74 -3.00 6.25
C MET A 78 0.09 -3.65 5.03
N VAL A 79 -1.24 -3.76 5.01
CA VAL A 79 -2.01 -4.29 3.86
C VAL A 79 -1.73 -3.45 2.61
N HIS A 80 -1.81 -2.12 2.72
CA HIS A 80 -1.54 -1.21 1.60
C HIS A 80 -0.13 -1.37 1.04
N ALA A 81 0.88 -1.49 1.92
CA ALA A 81 2.26 -1.75 1.51
C ALA A 81 2.43 -3.10 0.79
N HIS A 82 1.76 -4.16 1.25
CA HIS A 82 1.82 -5.47 0.61
C HIS A 82 1.11 -5.53 -0.74
N LEU A 83 0.09 -4.69 -0.95
CA LEU A 83 -0.55 -4.49 -2.25
C LEU A 83 0.32 -3.64 -3.21
N GLY A 84 1.60 -3.45 -2.89
CA GLY A 84 2.58 -2.59 -3.55
C GLY A 84 2.84 -2.79 -5.05
N ARG A 85 2.11 -3.67 -5.77
CA ARG A 85 2.01 -3.57 -7.24
C ARG A 85 1.42 -2.24 -7.69
N SER A 86 0.52 -1.62 -6.90
CA SER A 86 0.03 -0.25 -7.16
C SER A 86 1.17 0.80 -7.08
N LEU A 87 2.22 0.51 -6.29
CA LEU A 87 3.39 1.36 -6.11
C LEU A 87 4.54 1.03 -7.08
N GLN A 88 4.49 -0.12 -7.78
CA GLN A 88 5.54 -0.54 -8.70
C GLN A 88 5.62 0.36 -9.94
N GLY A 89 4.51 0.84 -10.51
CA GLY A 89 4.56 1.64 -11.75
C GLY A 89 5.58 2.79 -11.74
N PRO A 90 5.48 3.78 -10.84
CA PRO A 90 6.40 4.92 -10.81
C PRO A 90 7.79 4.57 -10.28
N PHE A 91 7.91 3.67 -9.29
CA PHE A 91 9.21 3.32 -8.70
C PHE A 91 10.00 2.31 -9.53
N SER A 92 9.35 1.32 -10.13
CA SER A 92 10.00 0.34 -11.02
C SER A 92 10.46 1.02 -12.30
N THR A 93 9.68 1.91 -12.90
CA THR A 93 10.12 2.62 -14.12
C THR A 93 11.41 3.40 -13.86
N LEU A 94 11.50 4.12 -12.73
CA LEU A 94 12.71 4.85 -12.38
C LEU A 94 13.85 3.91 -11.97
N PHE A 95 13.55 2.85 -11.20
CA PHE A 95 14.55 1.88 -10.74
C PHE A 95 15.14 1.08 -11.91
N ASP A 96 14.30 0.55 -12.80
CA ASP A 96 14.67 -0.20 -13.99
C ASP A 96 15.48 0.69 -14.94
N TRP A 97 15.01 1.93 -15.21
CA TRP A 97 15.79 2.90 -15.98
C TRP A 97 17.15 3.19 -15.31
N THR A 98 17.19 3.34 -13.99
CA THR A 98 18.43 3.60 -13.25
C THR A 98 19.41 2.44 -13.38
N VAL A 99 18.93 1.20 -13.28
CA VAL A 99 19.74 -0.01 -13.44
C VAL A 99 20.25 -0.13 -14.88
N GLU A 100 19.38 0.10 -15.88
CA GLU A 100 19.75 0.08 -17.30
C GLU A 100 20.77 1.17 -17.67
N ASN A 101 20.76 2.32 -16.98
CA ASN A 101 21.60 3.47 -17.29
C ASN A 101 22.72 3.70 -16.26
N ILE A 102 22.99 2.71 -15.40
CA ILE A 102 23.93 2.83 -14.27
C ILE A 102 25.33 3.32 -14.71
N ASP A 103 25.83 2.82 -15.84
CA ASP A 103 27.14 3.20 -16.37
C ASP A 103 27.19 4.66 -16.82
N VAL A 104 26.10 5.15 -17.44
CA VAL A 104 25.98 6.56 -17.88
C VAL A 104 25.95 7.48 -16.65
N ILE A 105 25.15 7.11 -15.65
CA ILE A 105 25.04 7.87 -14.39
C ILE A 105 26.41 7.96 -13.70
N GLN A 106 27.13 6.84 -13.60
CA GLN A 106 28.47 6.82 -13.00
C GLN A 106 29.51 7.61 -13.80
N ASN A 107 29.44 7.59 -15.13
CA ASN A 107 30.30 8.41 -15.98
C ASN A 107 30.04 9.90 -15.79
N CYS A 108 28.78 10.31 -15.71
CA CYS A 108 28.40 11.69 -15.41
C CYS A 108 28.90 12.12 -14.04
N GLN A 109 28.78 11.27 -13.01
CA GLN A 109 29.28 11.55 -11.66
C GLN A 109 30.81 11.76 -11.67
N ARG A 110 31.57 10.82 -12.26
CA ARG A 110 33.04 10.95 -12.38
C ARG A 110 33.46 12.24 -13.10
N SER A 111 32.73 12.62 -14.15
CA SER A 111 33.01 13.84 -14.90
C SER A 111 32.64 15.12 -14.15
N TYR A 112 31.67 15.07 -13.23
CA TYR A 112 31.33 16.17 -12.34
C TYR A 112 32.39 16.34 -11.26
N ASP A 113 32.72 15.26 -10.54
CA ASP A 113 33.70 15.26 -9.45
C ASP A 113 35.07 15.78 -9.94
N ALA A 114 35.53 15.32 -11.11
CA ALA A 114 36.79 15.79 -11.72
C ALA A 114 36.79 17.28 -12.12
N ARG A 115 35.62 17.87 -12.39
CA ARG A 115 35.48 19.32 -12.66
C ARG A 115 35.46 20.12 -11.37
N GLU A 116 34.84 19.62 -10.31
CA GLU A 116 34.90 20.28 -8.99
C GLU A 116 36.33 20.35 -8.47
N ASP A 117 37.10 19.26 -8.57
CA ASP A 117 38.50 19.22 -8.13
C ASP A 117 39.38 20.24 -8.89
N GLN A 118 39.05 20.56 -10.15
CA GLN A 118 39.73 21.58 -10.94
C GLN A 118 39.32 23.01 -10.59
N ILE A 119 38.11 23.22 -10.04
CA ILE A 119 37.62 24.54 -9.62
C ILE A 119 38.08 24.85 -8.19
N ALA A 120 38.31 23.82 -7.38
CA ALA A 120 38.79 23.94 -6.00
C ALA A 120 40.32 24.08 -5.86
N ALA A 121 41.09 23.97 -6.95
CA ALA A 121 42.56 24.08 -7.01
C ALA A 121 43.02 25.43 -7.57
#